data_AF-A0A7S9NEB6-F1
#
_entry.id   AF-A0A7S9NEB6-F1
#
_cell.length_a   1.000
_cell.length_b   1.000
_cell.length_c   1.000
_cell.angle_alpha   90.00
_cell.angle_beta   90.00
_cell.angle_gamma   90.00
#
_symmetry.space_group_name_H-M   'P 1'
#
loop_
_entity.id
_entity.type
_entity.pdbx_description
1 polymer ?
#
loop_
_entity_poly.entity_id
_entity_poly.type
_entity_poly.pdbx_seq_one_letter_code
_entity_poly.pdbx_strand_id
1 'polypeptide(L)'
;MKNFIFALSAALLLAGCASSSQNANVPQGKCEVKSSCEAPISSIESTYKAFLPCASCMGIDSRLTLKKDGTFESVMDYKSKDNYKAVSKGKYSIENGVITTIDEYKEKSFYKIEGENLKMLDMDQKEVTGELKDKYIFKRVK
;
A
#
# COMPACT_ATOMS: atom_id res chain seq x y z
N MET A 1 34.34 -3.73 -19.87
CA MET A 1 35.50 -4.13 -19.05
C MET A 1 36.08 -2.90 -18.38
N LYS A 2 36.46 -3.05 -17.11
CA LYS A 2 37.29 -2.16 -16.26
C LYS A 2 36.55 -1.39 -15.16
N ASN A 3 36.23 -2.21 -14.17
CA ASN A 3 36.10 -1.99 -12.75
C ASN A 3 37.27 -1.16 -12.21
N PHE A 4 37.02 -0.23 -11.29
CA PHE A 4 38.05 0.31 -10.39
C PHE A 4 37.60 0.13 -8.94
N ILE A 5 38.27 -0.82 -8.29
CA ILE A 5 38.25 -1.09 -6.86
C ILE A 5 39.28 -0.17 -6.23
N PHE A 6 38.91 0.60 -5.21
CA PHE A 6 39.84 1.22 -4.29
C PHE A 6 39.57 0.68 -2.89
N ALA A 7 40.53 -0.09 -2.38
CA ALA A 7 40.55 -0.71 -1.08
C ALA A 7 41.71 -0.11 -0.26
N LEU A 8 41.46 0.23 1.01
CA LEU A 8 42.45 0.32 2.10
C LEU A 8 41.67 0.50 3.42
N SER A 9 41.35 -0.57 4.14
CA SER A 9 42.08 -1.14 5.29
C SER A 9 42.26 -0.20 6.48
N ALA A 10 41.65 -0.55 7.62
CA ALA A 10 42.36 -0.94 8.85
C ALA A 10 41.36 -1.42 9.92
N ALA A 11 41.63 -2.62 10.44
CA ALA A 11 40.89 -3.28 11.50
C ALA A 11 41.23 -2.71 12.88
N LEU A 12 40.29 -2.75 13.82
CA LEU A 12 40.60 -2.81 15.24
C LEU A 12 39.72 -3.87 15.90
N LEU A 13 40.39 -4.89 16.44
CA LEU A 13 39.85 -6.00 17.21
C LEU A 13 39.63 -5.56 18.66
N LEU A 14 38.48 -5.91 19.24
CA LEU A 14 38.35 -6.09 20.69
C LEU A 14 37.68 -7.43 20.95
N ALA A 15 38.41 -8.30 21.65
CA ALA A 15 38.00 -9.60 22.12
C ALA A 15 37.70 -9.56 23.63
N GLY A 16 36.76 -10.39 24.07
CA GLY A 16 36.54 -10.77 25.48
C GLY A 16 35.05 -10.78 25.85
N CYS A 17 34.48 -11.75 26.57
CA CYS A 17 34.93 -13.05 27.08
C CYS A 17 33.69 -13.98 27.15
N ALA A 18 33.89 -15.28 27.02
CA ALA A 18 32.91 -16.29 27.39
C ALA A 18 33.31 -16.92 28.73
N SER A 19 32.42 -16.93 29.72
CA SER A 19 32.27 -18.06 30.66
C SER A 19 30.96 -17.99 31.43
N SER A 20 30.31 -19.16 31.40
CA SER A 20 29.03 -19.60 31.93
C SER A 20 28.92 -19.52 33.46
N SER A 21 27.71 -19.26 33.99
CA SER A 21 27.05 -20.14 34.97
C SER A 21 25.62 -19.71 35.36
N GLN A 22 24.69 -20.61 35.04
CA GLN A 22 23.56 -21.10 35.87
C GLN A 22 22.24 -20.29 35.97
N ASN A 23 21.27 -20.81 35.21
CA ASN A 23 19.98 -21.35 35.67
C ASN A 23 18.98 -20.40 36.35
N ALA A 24 17.94 -20.03 35.59
CA ALA A 24 16.59 -19.86 36.12
C ALA A 24 15.59 -20.45 35.13
N ASN A 25 14.81 -21.41 35.64
CA ASN A 25 13.89 -22.29 34.95
C ASN A 25 12.49 -21.65 34.90
N VAL A 26 11.96 -21.30 33.72
CA VAL A 26 10.54 -20.94 33.47
C VAL A 26 10.21 -21.31 32.00
N PRO A 27 9.00 -21.85 31.69
CA PRO A 27 8.81 -22.93 30.72
C PRO A 27 8.74 -22.55 29.24
N GLN A 28 8.96 -23.59 28.45
CA GLN A 28 8.83 -23.71 27.00
C GLN A 28 7.60 -23.00 26.41
N GLY A 29 7.87 -22.09 25.47
CA GLY A 29 6.93 -21.61 24.47
C GLY A 29 7.69 -21.36 23.17
N LYS A 30 7.77 -22.38 22.32
CA LYS A 30 8.37 -22.32 20.99
C LYS A 30 7.52 -21.39 20.11
N CYS A 31 7.94 -20.15 19.91
CA CYS A 31 7.46 -19.35 18.79
C CYS A 31 8.57 -19.28 17.74
N GLU A 32 8.57 -20.27 16.85
CA GLU A 32 9.25 -20.16 15.56
C GLU A 32 8.67 -18.95 14.83
N VAL A 33 9.53 -18.00 14.47
CA VAL A 33 9.19 -16.89 13.59
C VAL A 33 8.97 -17.47 12.19
N LYS A 34 7.76 -17.98 11.97
CA LYS A 34 7.27 -18.47 10.69
C LYS A 34 5.97 -17.72 10.39
N SER A 35 6.09 -16.73 9.51
CA SER A 35 5.08 -16.21 8.58
C SER A 35 3.70 -15.80 9.11
N SER A 36 3.29 -14.60 8.67
CA SER A 36 1.91 -14.11 8.59
C SER A 36 1.27 -13.64 9.90
N CYS A 37 1.45 -12.35 10.18
CA CYS A 37 0.35 -11.55 10.72
C CYS A 37 -0.38 -10.87 9.55
N GLU A 38 -0.95 -11.66 8.62
CA GLU A 38 -2.00 -11.12 7.76
C GLU A 38 -3.27 -11.09 8.58
N ALA A 39 -3.66 -9.88 9.00
CA ALA A 39 -5.05 -9.61 9.32
C ALA A 39 -5.93 -10.20 8.20
N PRO A 40 -7.10 -10.80 8.51
CA PRO A 40 -7.92 -11.45 7.51
C PRO A 40 -8.23 -10.46 6.37
N ILE A 41 -7.63 -10.71 5.20
CA ILE A 41 -7.77 -9.92 3.98
C ILE A 41 -9.23 -9.94 3.46
N SER A 42 -10.08 -10.81 4.02
CA SER A 42 -11.47 -11.07 3.59
C SER A 42 -12.48 -9.95 3.86
N SER A 43 -12.05 -8.73 4.20
CA SER A 43 -12.95 -7.59 4.42
C SER A 43 -12.76 -6.45 3.43
N ILE A 44 -11.71 -6.44 2.61
CA ILE A 44 -11.38 -5.30 1.74
C ILE A 44 -11.93 -5.47 0.32
N GLU A 45 -12.31 -6.68 -0.08
CA GLU A 45 -12.82 -6.94 -1.42
C GLU A 45 -14.23 -6.39 -1.56
N SER A 46 -14.33 -5.20 -2.13
CA SER A 46 -15.57 -4.46 -2.27
C SER A 46 -15.45 -3.44 -3.39
N THR A 47 -16.56 -2.73 -3.63
CA THR A 47 -16.58 -1.54 -4.47
C THR A 47 -16.52 -0.30 -3.58
N TYR A 48 -15.67 0.64 -3.95
CA TYR A 48 -15.51 1.92 -3.28
C TYR A 48 -15.76 3.05 -4.27
N LYS A 49 -16.33 4.16 -3.79
CA LYS A 49 -16.65 5.33 -4.61
C LYS A 49 -16.16 6.63 -3.97
N ALA A 50 -15.68 7.54 -4.79
CA ALA A 50 -15.35 8.91 -4.44
C ALA A 50 -15.80 9.86 -5.55
N PHE A 51 -16.00 11.13 -5.20
CA PHE A 51 -16.15 12.20 -6.17
C PHE A 51 -14.92 13.11 -6.08
N LEU A 52 -13.92 12.82 -6.91
CA LEU A 52 -12.61 13.46 -6.80
C LEU A 52 -12.63 14.87 -7.38
N PRO A 53 -11.83 15.80 -6.83
CA PRO A 53 -11.61 17.11 -7.43
C PRO A 53 -11.00 17.00 -8.82
N CYS A 54 -11.35 17.93 -9.70
CA CYS A 54 -10.85 17.99 -11.06
C CYS A 54 -10.47 19.44 -11.40
N ALA A 55 -9.28 19.65 -11.97
CA ALA A 55 -8.78 20.99 -12.25
C ALA A 55 -9.57 21.72 -13.35
N SER A 56 -10.12 20.97 -14.30
CA SER A 56 -10.76 21.51 -15.52
C SER A 56 -12.14 20.91 -15.81
N CYS A 57 -12.74 20.21 -14.83
CA CYS A 57 -14.06 19.61 -14.95
C CYS A 57 -14.82 19.68 -13.62
N MET A 58 -16.11 19.31 -13.60
CA MET A 58 -16.93 19.43 -12.39
C MET A 58 -16.49 18.48 -11.27
N GLY A 59 -15.72 17.45 -11.61
CA GLY A 59 -15.22 16.41 -10.73
C GLY A 59 -15.15 15.07 -11.47
N ILE A 60 -14.65 14.06 -10.78
CA ILE A 60 -14.50 12.71 -11.32
C ILE A 60 -15.34 11.77 -10.46
N ASP A 61 -16.34 11.13 -11.04
CA ASP A 61 -17.06 10.05 -10.38
C ASP A 61 -16.21 8.78 -10.49
N SER A 62 -15.52 8.47 -9.39
CA SER A 62 -14.48 7.47 -9.30
C SER A 62 -14.99 6.23 -8.59
N ARG A 63 -14.76 5.06 -9.19
CA ARG A 63 -15.08 3.76 -8.62
C ARG A 63 -13.87 2.85 -8.65
N LEU A 64 -13.50 2.30 -7.50
CA LEU A 64 -12.48 1.25 -7.37
C LEU A 64 -13.15 -0.04 -6.92
N THR A 65 -12.96 -1.14 -7.64
CA THR A 65 -13.47 -2.46 -7.27
C THR A 65 -12.29 -3.39 -7.02
N LEU A 66 -12.16 -3.88 -5.79
CA LEU A 66 -11.15 -4.88 -5.39
C LEU A 66 -11.81 -6.26 -5.35
N LYS A 67 -11.24 -7.23 -6.05
CA LYS A 67 -11.78 -8.58 -6.19
C LYS A 67 -10.96 -9.59 -5.39
N LYS A 68 -11.62 -10.67 -4.95
CA LYS A 68 -11.00 -11.78 -4.18
C LYS A 68 -9.83 -12.48 -4.86
N ASP A 69 -9.73 -12.39 -6.18
CA ASP A 69 -8.62 -12.97 -6.95
C ASP A 69 -7.36 -12.07 -6.98
N GLY A 70 -7.34 -10.97 -6.22
CA GLY A 70 -6.23 -10.02 -6.20
C GLY A 70 -6.19 -9.08 -7.40
N THR A 71 -7.28 -9.01 -8.19
CA THR A 71 -7.41 -8.06 -9.31
C THR A 71 -8.29 -6.88 -8.94
N PHE A 72 -8.13 -5.78 -9.67
CA PHE A 72 -8.98 -4.60 -9.53
C PHE A 72 -9.53 -4.12 -10.86
N GLU A 73 -10.62 -3.35 -10.77
CA GLU A 73 -11.10 -2.48 -11.83
C GLU A 73 -11.31 -1.07 -11.26
N SER A 74 -10.74 -0.06 -11.91
CA SER A 74 -10.97 1.35 -11.63
C SER A 74 -11.72 1.99 -12.79
N VAL A 75 -12.71 2.81 -12.48
CA VAL A 75 -13.44 3.64 -13.45
C VAL A 75 -13.42 5.08 -12.97
N MET A 76 -12.93 5.96 -13.84
CA MET A 76 -12.85 7.41 -13.62
C MET A 76 -13.72 8.08 -14.67
N ASP A 77 -14.91 8.51 -14.28
CA ASP A 77 -15.87 9.19 -15.15
C ASP A 77 -15.75 10.70 -14.95
N TYR A 78 -15.09 11.36 -15.92
CA TYR A 78 -14.81 12.78 -15.87
C TYR A 78 -16.08 13.54 -16.26
N LYS A 79 -16.60 14.35 -15.33
CA LYS A 79 -17.77 15.20 -15.55
C LYS A 79 -17.38 16.44 -16.36
N SER A 80 -17.01 16.21 -17.61
CA SER A 80 -16.58 17.18 -18.62
C SER A 80 -17.55 17.17 -19.81
N LYS A 81 -17.40 18.13 -20.74
CA LYS A 81 -18.30 18.29 -21.90
C LYS A 81 -18.25 17.09 -22.86
N ASP A 82 -17.09 16.47 -22.94
CA ASP A 82 -16.72 15.32 -23.75
C ASP A 82 -17.04 13.97 -23.08
N ASN A 83 -17.52 13.97 -21.83
CA ASN A 83 -17.90 12.76 -21.07
C ASN A 83 -16.82 11.68 -21.08
N TYR A 84 -15.55 12.11 -20.93
CA TYR A 84 -14.42 11.20 -20.97
C TYR A 84 -14.46 10.20 -19.82
N LYS A 85 -14.16 8.93 -20.11
CA LYS A 85 -14.12 7.85 -19.13
C LYS A 85 -12.82 7.07 -19.29
N ALA A 86 -12.05 6.99 -18.23
CA ALA A 86 -10.90 6.11 -18.14
C ALA A 86 -11.28 4.85 -17.36
N VAL A 87 -10.84 3.70 -17.86
CA VAL A 87 -11.01 2.40 -17.20
C VAL A 87 -9.63 1.76 -17.11
N SER A 88 -9.22 1.37 -15.91
CA SER A 88 -7.99 0.61 -15.71
C SER A 88 -8.27 -0.68 -14.95
N LYS A 89 -7.51 -1.72 -15.29
CA LYS A 89 -7.60 -3.04 -14.70
C LYS A 89 -6.19 -3.55 -14.42
N GLY A 90 -6.08 -4.43 -13.44
CA GLY A 90 -4.79 -5.01 -13.11
C GLY A 90 -4.81 -5.77 -11.80
N LYS A 91 -3.66 -5.79 -11.13
CA LYS A 91 -3.49 -6.47 -9.85
C LYS A 91 -3.34 -5.47 -8.72
N TYR A 92 -3.67 -5.89 -7.51
CA TYR A 92 -3.35 -5.14 -6.32
C TYR A 92 -2.62 -6.00 -5.29
N SER A 93 -1.82 -5.36 -4.46
CA SER A 93 -1.21 -5.94 -3.27
C SER A 93 -1.52 -5.06 -2.06
N ILE A 94 -1.36 -5.62 -0.86
CA ILE A 94 -1.57 -4.90 0.39
C ILE A 94 -0.32 -5.08 1.24
N GLU A 95 0.32 -3.96 1.61
CA GLU A 95 1.51 -3.94 2.45
C GLU A 95 1.33 -2.82 3.48
N ASN A 96 1.53 -3.14 4.77
CA ASN A 96 1.47 -2.16 5.87
C ASN A 96 0.17 -1.30 5.90
N GLY A 97 -0.97 -1.90 5.53
CA GLY A 97 -2.26 -1.19 5.49
C GLY A 97 -2.45 -0.27 4.29
N VAL A 98 -1.56 -0.34 3.29
CA VAL A 98 -1.65 0.39 2.03
C VAL A 98 -1.91 -0.60 0.90
N ILE A 99 -2.96 -0.37 0.13
CA ILE A 99 -3.25 -1.06 -1.12
C ILE A 99 -2.47 -0.37 -2.23
N THR A 100 -1.71 -1.13 -2.99
CA THR A 100 -1.07 -0.68 -4.23
C THR A 100 -1.76 -1.35 -5.41
N THR A 101 -2.35 -0.57 -6.31
CA THR A 101 -2.89 -1.07 -7.58
C THR A 101 -1.84 -0.87 -8.68
N ILE A 102 -1.66 -1.85 -9.55
CA ILE A 102 -0.79 -1.78 -10.73
C ILE A 102 -1.59 -2.20 -11.95
N ASP A 103 -1.81 -1.28 -12.89
CA ASP A 103 -2.58 -1.56 -14.09
C ASP A 103 -1.74 -2.21 -15.22
N GLU A 104 -2.38 -2.47 -16.35
CA GLU A 104 -1.76 -3.06 -17.55
C GLU A 104 -0.61 -2.19 -18.11
N TYR A 105 -0.66 -0.88 -17.89
CA TYR A 105 0.35 0.10 -18.31
C TYR A 105 1.44 0.35 -17.25
N LYS A 106 1.42 -0.40 -16.15
CA LYS A 106 2.32 -0.24 -14.98
C LYS A 106 2.14 1.06 -14.22
N GLU A 107 1.02 1.74 -14.41
CA GLU A 107 0.64 2.88 -13.57
C GLU A 107 0.24 2.38 -12.19
N LYS A 108 0.65 3.16 -11.18
CA LYS A 108 0.41 2.83 -9.77
C LYS A 108 -0.57 3.80 -9.15
N SER A 109 -1.41 3.29 -8.26
CA SER A 109 -2.17 4.12 -7.33
C SER A 109 -2.14 3.50 -5.94
N PHE A 110 -2.23 4.35 -4.93
CA PHE A 110 -2.01 3.98 -3.54
C PHE A 110 -3.21 4.39 -2.70
N TYR A 111 -3.66 3.48 -1.83
CA TYR A 111 -4.81 3.71 -0.97
C TYR A 111 -4.53 3.20 0.43
N LYS A 112 -4.58 4.08 1.43
CA LYS A 112 -4.52 3.69 2.83
C LYS A 112 -5.88 3.15 3.28
N ILE A 113 -5.87 2.02 3.96
CA ILE A 113 -7.08 1.42 4.53
C ILE A 113 -7.46 2.20 5.80
N GLU A 114 -8.70 2.69 5.86
CA GLU A 114 -9.25 3.43 7.00
C GLU A 114 -10.62 2.88 7.39
N GLY A 115 -10.61 1.88 8.29
CA GLY A 115 -11.82 1.15 8.66
C GLY A 115 -12.41 0.43 7.45
N GLU A 116 -13.67 0.74 7.13
CA GLU A 116 -14.34 0.19 5.94
C GLU A 116 -14.03 0.95 4.65
N ASN A 117 -13.39 2.12 4.73
CA ASN A 117 -13.15 3.02 3.61
C ASN A 117 -11.67 3.01 3.21
N LEU A 118 -11.37 3.67 2.08
CA LEU A 118 -10.01 3.87 1.61
C LEU A 118 -9.73 5.37 1.50
N LYS A 119 -8.53 5.80 1.87
CA LYS A 119 -8.02 7.14 1.59
C LYS A 119 -7.00 7.05 0.47
N MET A 120 -7.26 7.70 -0.66
CA MET A 120 -6.30 7.78 -1.76
C MET A 120 -5.09 8.61 -1.33
N LEU A 121 -3.90 8.10 -1.60
CA LEU A 121 -2.62 8.74 -1.33
C LEU A 121 -2.08 9.37 -2.61
N ASP A 122 -1.12 10.29 -2.46
CA ASP A 122 -0.35 10.79 -3.59
C ASP A 122 0.69 9.77 -4.10
N MET A 123 1.45 10.15 -5.12
CA MET A 123 2.47 9.28 -5.72
C MET A 123 3.68 9.00 -4.81
N ASP A 124 3.88 9.81 -3.77
CA ASP A 124 4.88 9.60 -2.72
C ASP A 124 4.31 8.74 -1.56
N GLN A 125 3.08 8.22 -1.70
CA GLN A 125 2.35 7.49 -0.67
C GLN A 125 2.05 8.32 0.59
N LYS A 126 1.94 9.64 0.45
CA LYS A 126 1.54 10.55 1.53
C LYS A 126 0.04 10.83 1.46
N GLU A 127 -0.54 11.14 2.60
CA GLU A 127 -1.93 11.57 2.65
C GLU A 127 -2.10 12.93 1.97
N VAL A 128 -3.16 13.07 1.17
CA VAL A 128 -3.53 14.37 0.62
C VAL A 128 -3.91 15.30 1.78
N THR A 129 -3.37 16.51 1.77
CA THR A 129 -3.60 17.54 2.81
C THR A 129 -4.39 18.72 2.25
N GLY A 130 -4.76 19.67 3.12
CA GLY A 130 -5.54 20.85 2.76
C GLY A 130 -7.05 20.65 2.78
N GLU A 131 -7.78 21.63 2.24
CA GLU A 131 -9.26 21.70 2.32
C GLU A 131 -9.97 20.58 1.56
N LEU A 132 -9.31 20.00 0.56
CA LEU A 132 -9.89 18.97 -0.31
C LEU A 132 -9.59 17.55 0.15
N LYS A 133 -8.84 17.35 1.25
CA LYS A 133 -8.39 16.02 1.71
C LYS A 133 -9.53 15.00 1.83
N ASP A 134 -10.70 15.43 2.30
CA ASP A 134 -11.83 14.54 2.54
C ASP A 134 -12.51 14.07 1.23
N LYS A 135 -12.24 14.76 0.11
CA LYS A 135 -12.71 14.34 -1.22
C LYS A 135 -11.97 13.13 -1.76
N TYR A 136 -10.80 12.80 -1.20
CA TYR A 136 -9.99 11.63 -1.57
C TYR A 136 -10.35 10.37 -0.77
N ILE A 137 -11.43 10.41 0.02
CA ILE A 137 -11.95 9.24 0.74
C ILE A 137 -12.91 8.48 -0.18
N PHE A 138 -12.48 7.28 -0.55
CA PHE A 138 -13.25 6.26 -1.26
C PHE A 138 -14.09 5.48 -0.26
N LYS A 139 -15.39 5.77 -0.27
CA LYS A 139 -16.36 5.13 0.62
C LYS A 139 -16.79 3.78 0.06
N ARG A 140 -16.83 2.77 0.92
CA ARG A 140 -17.38 1.47 0.56
C ARG A 140 -18.85 1.59 0.17
N VAL A 141 -19.21 0.95 -0.93
CA VAL A 141 -20.60 0.77 -1.33
C VAL A 141 -21.18 -0.36 -0.47
N LYS A 142 -22.20 -0.04 0.32
CA LYS A 142 -22.95 -1.01 1.13
C LYS A 142 -23.94 -1.78 0.28
#